data_AF-A0AAV3P3I3-F1
#
_entry.id   AF-A0AAV3P3I3-F1
#
_cell.length_a   1.000
_cell.length_b   1.000
_cell.length_c   1.000
_cell.angle_alpha   90.00
_cell.angle_beta   90.00
_cell.angle_gamma   90.00
#
_symmetry.space_group_name_H-M   'P 1'
#
loop_
_entity.id
_entity.type
_entity.pdbx_description
1 polymer ?
#
loop_
_entity_poly.entity_id
_entity_poly.type
_entity_poly.pdbx_seq_one_letter_code
_entity_poly.pdbx_strand_id
1 'polypeptide(L)' 'MPGVDPDVALHRLHVDPLFHPIKQRKRTFNEEKNLAIREEVANLLKAGAIPELQFPSWIATVVLVKKPNNKW' A
#
# COMPACT_ATOMS: atom_id res chain seq x y z
N MET A 1 3.87 10.28 -9.11
CA MET A 1 3.49 11.32 -10.08
C MET A 1 4.56 11.39 -11.15
N PRO A 2 4.38 10.74 -12.31
CA PRO A 2 5.31 10.94 -13.41
C PRO A 2 5.19 12.41 -13.83
N GLY A 3 6.23 13.20 -13.56
CA GLY A 3 6.34 14.59 -14.02
C GLY A 3 6.38 15.68 -12.93
N VAL A 4 6.19 15.36 -11.64
CA VAL A 4 6.43 16.33 -10.56
C VAL A 4 7.69 15.93 -9.82
N ASP A 5 8.63 16.86 -9.75
CA ASP A 5 9.90 16.68 -9.04
C ASP A 5 9.61 16.39 -7.54
N PRO A 6 10.17 15.31 -6.97
CA PRO A 6 10.06 15.03 -5.54
C PRO A 6 10.49 16.21 -4.66
N ASP A 7 11.49 17.00 -5.07
CA ASP A 7 11.91 18.17 -4.30
C ASP A 7 10.86 19.28 -4.29
N VAL A 8 9.93 19.27 -5.26
CA VAL A 8 8.83 20.24 -5.36
C VAL A 8 7.60 19.80 -4.57
N ALA A 9 7.28 18.50 -4.54
CA ALA A 9 6.02 18.01 -3.98
C ALA A 9 6.11 16.71 -3.14
N LEU A 10 7.24 16.46 -2.49
CA LEU A 10 7.34 15.37 -1.51
C LEU A 10 6.92 15.84 -0.12
N HIS A 11 5.83 15.25 0.38
CA HIS A 11 5.46 15.41 1.79
C HIS A 11 6.32 14.49 2.67
N ARG A 12 7.03 15.06 3.63
CA ARG A 12 7.74 14.32 4.68
C ARG A 12 6.88 14.27 5.93
N LEU A 13 6.47 13.06 6.32
CA LEU A 13 5.74 12.85 7.57
C LEU A 13 6.68 13.13 8.75
N HIS A 14 6.25 14.00 9.67
CA HIS A 14 6.99 14.28 10.90
C HIS A 14 6.59 13.24 11.96
N VAL A 15 7.34 12.14 12.00
CA VAL A 15 7.15 11.02 12.94
C VAL A 15 8.23 11.09 14.01
N ASP A 16 7.88 10.79 15.25
CA ASP A 16 8.85 10.69 16.35
C ASP A 16 9.91 9.61 16.04
N PRO A 17 11.21 9.97 15.93
CA PRO A 17 12.28 9.02 15.64
C PRO A 17 12.47 7.95 16.71
N LEU A 18 12.00 8.18 17.93
CA LEU A 18 12.07 7.23 19.04
C LEU A 18 10.96 6.17 18.97
N PHE A 19 9.97 6.37 18.10
CA PHE A 19 8.87 5.43 17.96
C PHE A 19 9.30 4.19 17.16
N HIS A 20 8.97 3.02 17.69
CA HIS A 20 9.34 1.75 17.07
C HIS A 20 8.38 1.40 15.94
N PRO A 21 8.88 1.07 14.73
CA PRO A 21 8.03 0.66 13.61
C PRO A 21 7.22 -0.60 13.96
N ILE A 22 5.92 -0.61 13.65
CA ILE A 22 5.02 -1.74 13.95
C ILE A 22 4.87 -2.64 12.74
N LYS A 23 5.11 -3.94 12.92
CA LYS A 23 4.76 -4.98 11.94
C LYS A 23 3.40 -5.58 12.29
N GLN A 24 2.35 -5.10 11.64
CA GLN A 24 1.02 -5.68 11.85
C GLN A 24 0.95 -7.09 11.28
N ARG A 25 0.19 -7.95 11.97
CA ARG A 25 -0.08 -9.32 11.52
C ARG A 25 -0.90 -9.29 10.23
N LYS A 26 -0.41 -9.97 9.18
CA LYS A 26 -1.14 -10.12 7.92
C LYS A 26 -2.50 -10.79 8.16
N ARG A 27 -3.57 -10.21 7.60
CA ARG A 27 -4.89 -10.84 7.54
C ARG A 27 -4.92 -11.91 6.46
N THR A 28 -5.58 -13.03 6.77
CA THR A 28 -5.93 -14.05 5.80
C THR A 28 -7.25 -13.68 5.13
N PHE A 29 -7.31 -13.81 3.81
CA PHE A 29 -8.52 -13.60 3.01
C PHE A 29 -8.89 -14.88 2.27
N ASN A 30 -10.15 -15.00 1.86
CA ASN A 30 -10.58 -16.05 0.95
C ASN A 30 -9.98 -15.85 -0.46
N GLU A 31 -10.09 -16.86 -1.32
CA GLU A 31 -9.47 -16.84 -2.65
C GLU A 31 -9.95 -15.69 -3.53
N GLU A 32 -11.26 -15.41 -3.53
CA GLU A 32 -11.87 -14.31 -4.29
C GLU A 32 -11.23 -12.96 -3.93
N LYS A 33 -11.11 -12.65 -2.63
CA LYS A 33 -10.49 -11.41 -2.16
C LYS A 33 -8.99 -11.39 -2.45
N ASN A 34 -8.30 -12.52 -2.34
CA ASN A 34 -6.88 -12.60 -2.70
C ASN A 34 -6.65 -12.32 -4.19
N LEU A 35 -7.57 -12.73 -5.06
CA LEU A 35 -7.50 -12.42 -6.49
C LEU A 35 -7.65 -10.91 -6.72
N ALA A 36 -8.68 -10.28 -6.13
CA ALA A 36 -8.88 -8.84 -6.22
C ALA A 36 -7.68 -8.03 -5.68
N ILE A 37 -7.07 -8.46 -4.57
CA ILE A 37 -5.86 -7.82 -4.02
C ILE A 37 -4.71 -7.91 -5.02
N ARG A 38 -4.47 -9.08 -5.62
CA ARG A 38 -3.37 -9.25 -6.59
C ARG A 38 -3.57 -8.37 -7.82
N GLU A 39 -4.79 -8.30 -8.34
CA GLU A 39 -5.12 -7.44 -9.48
C GLU A 39 -4.88 -5.96 -9.17
N GLU A 40 -5.36 -5.49 -8.02
CA GLU A 40 -5.18 -4.09 -7.63
C GLU A 40 -3.70 -3.75 -7.36
N VAL A 41 -2.95 -4.64 -6.71
CA VAL A 41 -1.50 -4.45 -6.51
C VAL A 41 -0.77 -4.37 -7.85
N ALA A 42 -1.10 -5.24 -8.81
CA ALA A 42 -0.52 -5.19 -10.15
C ALA A 42 -0.86 -3.87 -10.87
N ASN A 43 -2.09 -3.37 -10.74
CA ASN A 43 -2.50 -2.07 -11.29
C ASN A 43 -1.70 -0.91 -10.68
N LEU A 44 -1.53 -0.90 -9.36
CA LEU A 44 -0.77 0.14 -8.64
C LEU A 44 0.72 0.11 -9.00
N LEU A 45 1.32 -1.08 -9.14
CA LEU A 45 2.69 -1.25 -9.62
C LEU A 45 2.84 -0.72 -11.04
N LYS A 46 1.92 -1.09 -11.94
CA LYS A 46 1.93 -0.62 -13.35
C LYS A 46 1.77 0.90 -13.46
N ALA A 47 0.98 1.50 -12.57
CA ALA A 47 0.81 2.95 -12.49
C ALA A 47 2.02 3.68 -11.86
N GLY A 48 2.99 2.96 -11.29
CA GLY A 48 4.11 3.55 -10.54
C GLY A 48 3.66 4.24 -9.26
N ALA A 49 2.51 3.86 -8.70
CA ALA A 49 1.96 4.44 -7.48
C ALA A 49 2.61 3.86 -6.21
N ILE A 50 3.05 2.60 -6.28
CA ILE A 50 3.75 1.90 -5.20
C ILE A 50 5.05 1.27 -5.72
N PRO A 51 6.14 1.27 -4.93
CA PRO A 51 7.34 0.48 -5.21
C PRO A 51 7.32 -0.87 -4.49
N GLU A 52 8.11 -1.83 -4.98
CA GLU A 52 8.44 -3.04 -4.22
C GLU A 52 9.49 -2.72 -3.14
N LEU A 53 9.29 -3.23 -1.93
CA LEU A 53 10.20 -3.03 -0.80
C LEU A 53 10.62 -4.38 -0.21
N GLN A 54 11.92 -4.63 -0.15
CA GLN A 54 12.48 -5.81 0.51
C GLN A 54 12.74 -5.51 1.99
N PHE A 55 12.42 -6.48 2.86
CA PHE A 55 12.68 -6.44 4.31
C PHE A 55 12.12 -5.19 5.03
N PRO A 56 10.80 -4.95 4.97
CA PRO A 56 10.23 -3.77 5.60
C PRO A 56 10.33 -3.83 7.14
N SER A 57 10.68 -2.69 7.75
CA SER A 57 10.70 -2.53 9.22
C SER A 57 9.28 -2.40 9.80
N TRP A 58 8.31 -1.95 9.00
CA TRP A 58 6.89 -1.84 9.35
C TRP A 58 6.00 -2.55 8.32
N ILE A 59 4.85 -3.04 8.74
CA ILE A 59 3.87 -3.67 7.85
C ILE A 59 2.48 -3.17 8.25
N ALA A 60 1.72 -2.66 7.29
CA ALA A 60 0.32 -2.32 7.46
C ALA A 60 -0.57 -3.41 6.86
N THR A 61 -1.72 -3.66 7.50
CA THR A 61 -2.69 -4.65 7.01
C THR A 61 -3.53 -4.06 5.88
N VAL A 62 -3.68 -4.79 4.77
CA VAL A 62 -4.60 -4.41 3.68
C VAL A 62 -6.04 -4.62 4.13
N VAL A 63 -6.94 -3.70 3.79
CA VAL A 63 -8.37 -3.82 4.03
C VAL A 63 -9.10 -3.61 2.71
N LEU A 64 -9.93 -4.58 2.33
CA LEU A 64 -10.79 -4.49 1.15
C LEU A 64 -12.15 -3.92 1.53
N VAL A 65 -12.64 -3.00 0.72
CA VAL A 65 -13.95 -2.36 0.88
C VAL A 65 -14.69 -2.43 -0.46
N LYS A 66 -15.90 -2.97 -0.45
CA LYS A 66 -16.71 -3.08 -1.67
C LYS A 66 -17.23 -1.70 -2.08
N LYS A 67 -16.96 -1.30 -3.31
CA LYS A 67 -17.45 -0.04 -3.90
C LYS A 67 -18.92 -0.19 -4.30
N PRO A 68 -19.68 0.93 -4.44
CA PRO A 68 -21.10 0.90 -4.85
C PRO A 68 -21.37 0.20 -6.19
N ASN A 69 -20.36 0.14 -7.08
CA ASN A 69 -20.42 -0.56 -8.36
C ASN A 69 -20.24 -2.09 -8.24
N ASN A 70 -20.36 -2.63 -7.03
CA ASN A 70 -20.16 -4.04 -6.67
C ASN A 70 -18.76 -4.61 -6.91
N LYS A 71 -17.78 -3.77 -7.28
CA LYS A 71 -16.37 -4.19 -7.37
C LYS A 71 -15.70 -4.05 -6.01
N TRP A 72 -14.67 -4.84 -5.79
CA TRP A 72 -13.69 -4.60 -4.73
C TRP A 72 -12.86 -3.34 -5.03
#